data_AF-A0A9D8LHX4-F1
#
_entry.id   AF-A0A9D8LHX4-F1
#
_cell.length_a   1.000
_cell.length_b   1.000
_cell.length_c   1.000
_cell.angle_alpha   90.00
_cell.angle_beta   90.00
_cell.angle_gamma   90.00
#
_symmetry.space_group_name_H-M   'P 1'
#
loop_
_entity.id
_entity.type
_entity.pdbx_description
1 polymer ?
#
loop_
_entity_poly.entity_id
_entity_poly.type
_entity_poly.pdbx_seq_one_letter_code
_entity_poly.pdbx_strand_id
1 'polypeptide(L)' 'MESRANYALVGLFTLAVIAAMFGFVYWFGSGGSGRKQDVRVIFTGSVTGLARGSSVLFNGLRVGEVKQIGL' A
#
# COMPACT_ATOMS: atom_id res chain seq x y z
N MET A 1 2.85 51.14 21.78
CA MET A 1 2.26 50.34 20.69
C MET A 1 3.34 49.38 20.21
N GLU A 2 3.29 48.12 20.64
CA GLU A 2 4.35 47.15 20.36
C GLU A 2 3.74 45.86 19.79
N SER A 3 3.11 45.98 18.63
CA SER A 3 2.70 44.81 17.86
C SER A 3 3.92 44.33 17.06
N ARG A 4 4.84 43.62 17.71
CA ARG A 4 5.86 42.82 17.02
C ARG A 4 5.15 41.59 16.49
N ALA A 5 4.44 41.76 15.39
CA ALA A 5 3.73 40.68 14.75
C ALA A 5 4.72 39.57 14.39
N ASN A 6 4.51 38.40 14.99
CA ASN A 6 5.35 37.22 14.85
C ASN A 6 5.13 36.53 13.49
N TYR A 7 5.14 37.30 12.39
CA TYR A 7 4.95 36.79 11.03
C TYR A 7 5.99 35.71 10.68
N ALA A 8 7.20 35.83 11.21
CA ALA A 8 8.22 34.80 11.11
C ALA A 8 7.81 33.49 11.77
N LEU A 9 7.17 33.55 12.94
CA LEU A 9 6.68 32.38 13.69
C LEU A 9 5.50 31.73 12.96
N VAL A 10 4.58 32.54 12.43
CA VAL A 10 3.45 32.07 11.62
C VAL A 10 3.96 31.39 10.34
N GLY A 11 4.91 32.02 9.63
CA GLY A 11 5.51 31.43 8.43
C GLY A 11 6.24 30.13 8.71
N LEU A 12 7.00 30.05 9.81
CA LEU A 12 7.67 28.83 10.24
C LEU A 12 6.66 27.72 10.55
N PHE A 13 5.58 28.05 11.26
CA PHE A 13 4.54 27.09 11.58
C PHE A 13 3.85 26.54 10.32
N THR A 14 3.50 27.42 9.37
CA THR A 14 2.91 27.00 8.10
C THR A 14 3.83 26.08 7.31
N LEU A 15 5.13 26.40 7.22
CA LEU A 15 6.11 25.54 6.56
C LEU A 15 6.27 24.18 7.25
N ALA A 16 6.27 24.16 8.59
CA ALA A 16 6.35 22.92 9.37
C ALA A 16 5.15 22.01 9.13
N VAL A 17 3.94 22.58 9.09
CA VAL A 17 2.70 21.82 8.78
C VAL A 17 2.75 21.25 7.37
N ILE A 18 3.19 22.03 6.38
CA ILE A 18 3.34 21.56 5.00
C ILE A 18 4.33 20.39 4.92
N ALA A 19 5.50 20.52 5.56
CA ALA A 19 6.49 19.46 5.61
C ALA A 19 5.96 18.19 6.31
N ALA A 20 5.22 18.35 7.40
CA ALA A 20 4.57 17.23 8.10
C ALA A 20 3.51 16.54 7.22
N MET A 21 2.71 17.29 6.46
CA MET A 21 1.76 16.70 5.50
C MET A 21 2.48 15.87 4.44
N PHE A 22 3.53 16.41 3.82
CA PHE A 22 4.31 15.65 2.82
C PHE A 22 4.96 14.40 3.44
N GLY A 23 5.54 14.53 4.63
CA GLY A 23 6.10 13.40 5.38
C GLY A 23 5.06 12.33 5.68
N PHE A 24 3.86 12.74 6.09
CA PHE A 24 2.75 11.82 6.37
C PHE A 24 2.28 11.09 5.11
N VAL A 25 2.09 11.80 3.99
CA VAL A 25 1.69 11.18 2.71
C VAL A 25 2.75 10.19 2.23
N TYR A 26 4.02 10.57 2.28
CA TYR A 26 5.13 9.70 1.88
C TYR A 26 5.20 8.44 2.75
N TRP A 27 5.10 8.60 4.06
CA TRP A 27 5.10 7.47 4.99
C TRP A 27 3.87 6.57 4.82
N PHE A 28 2.68 7.16 4.67
CA PHE A 28 1.42 6.44 4.48
C PHE A 28 1.42 5.59 3.21
N GLY A 29 1.96 6.12 2.11
CA GLY A 29 2.13 5.36 0.87
C GLY A 29 3.09 4.17 0.99
N SER A 30 4.08 4.25 1.88
CA SER A 30 5.07 3.19 2.07
C SER A 30 4.56 1.96 2.85
N GLY A 31 3.50 2.10 3.65
CA GLY A 31 3.00 1.04 4.53
C GLY A 31 2.06 0.02 3.87
N GLY A 32 1.59 0.26 2.64
CA GLY A 32 0.42 -0.44 2.08
C GLY A 32 0.70 -1.69 1.23
N SER A 33 1.95 -1.96 0.86
CA SER A 33 2.25 -3.14 0.03
C SER A 33 2.85 -4.24 0.89
N GLY A 34 2.00 -4.90 1.70
CA GLY A 34 2.34 -6.22 2.24
C GLY A 34 2.89 -7.06 1.09
N ARG A 35 4.16 -7.46 1.19
CA ARG A 35 4.96 -8.03 0.10
C ARG A 35 4.19 -9.18 -0.55
N LYS A 36 3.47 -8.91 -1.64
CA LYS A 36 2.78 -9.94 -2.42
C LYS A 36 3.86 -10.75 -3.11
N GLN A 37 4.20 -11.90 -2.54
CA GLN A 37 5.15 -12.81 -3.15
C GLN A 37 4.40 -13.67 -4.18
N ASP A 38 4.94 -13.71 -5.39
CA ASP A 38 4.46 -14.63 -6.41
C ASP A 38 4.91 -16.04 -6.06
N VAL A 39 3.96 -16.92 -5.74
CA VAL A 39 4.20 -18.32 -5.41
C VAL A 39 3.71 -19.19 -6.55
N ARG A 40 4.52 -20.18 -6.94
CA ARG A 40 4.13 -21.22 -7.90
C ARG A 40 3.68 -22.46 -7.15
N VAL A 41 2.49 -22.94 -7.46
CA VAL A 41 1.95 -24.20 -6.95
C VAL A 41 1.92 -25.19 -8.10
N ILE A 42 2.50 -26.38 -7.89
CA ILE A 42 2.57 -27.45 -8.90
C ILE A 42 1.50 -28.49 -8.54
N PHE A 43 0.64 -28.79 -9.51
CA PHE A 43 -0.38 -29.84 -9.38
C PHE A 43 0.04 -31.06 -10.21
N THR A 44 -0.03 -32.25 -9.63
CA THR A 44 0.33 -33.51 -10.27
C THR A 44 -0.82 -34.15 -11.08
N GLY A 45 -2.02 -33.56 -11.04
CA GLY A 45 -3.19 -34.03 -11.78
C GLY A 45 -3.98 -32.86 -12.41
N SER A 46 -4.99 -33.18 -13.22
CA SER A 46 -5.84 -32.19 -13.88
C SER A 46 -6.65 -31.40 -12.87
N VAL A 47 -6.52 -30.07 -12.90
CA VAL A 47 -7.31 -29.16 -12.08
C VAL A 47 -8.41 -28.55 -12.94
N THR A 48 -9.67 -28.81 -12.60
CA THR A 48 -10.84 -28.23 -13.26
C THR A 48 -11.31 -26.98 -12.50
N GLY A 49 -11.73 -25.94 -13.23
CA GLY A 49 -12.30 -24.72 -12.64
C GLY A 49 -11.30 -23.67 -12.14
N LEU A 50 -9.99 -23.86 -12.35
CA LEU A 50 -8.99 -22.81 -12.10
C LEU A 50 -8.83 -21.93 -13.35
N ALA A 51 -8.91 -20.61 -13.19
CA ALA A 51 -8.71 -19.66 -14.26
C ALA A 51 -7.80 -18.50 -13.81
N ARG A 52 -7.27 -17.73 -14.76
CA ARG A 52 -6.59 -16.47 -14.45
C ARG A 52 -7.59 -15.53 -13.75
N GLY A 53 -7.17 -14.90 -12.65
CA GLY A 53 -8.03 -14.04 -11.84
C GLY A 53 -8.89 -14.80 -10.81
N SER A 54 -8.84 -16.13 -10.76
CA SER A 54 -9.43 -16.89 -9.66
C SER A 54 -8.85 -16.43 -8.33
N SER A 55 -9.71 -16.22 -7.33
CA SER A 55 -9.28 -15.81 -6.00
C SER A 55 -8.50 -16.92 -5.32
N VAL A 56 -7.39 -16.57 -4.67
CA VAL A 56 -6.64 -17.46 -3.78
C VAL A 56 -7.11 -17.15 -2.36
N LEU A 57 -7.63 -18.16 -1.68
CA LEU A 57 -8.17 -18.03 -0.33
C LEU A 57 -7.25 -18.74 0.67
N PHE A 58 -7.09 -18.13 1.84
CA PHE A 58 -6.47 -18.76 3.01
C PHE A 58 -7.49 -18.74 4.15
N ASN A 59 -7.92 -19.90 4.62
CA ASN A 59 -8.99 -20.02 5.63
C ASN A 59 -10.26 -19.21 5.29
N GLY A 60 -10.64 -19.16 4.00
CA GLY A 60 -11.81 -18.41 3.53
C GLY A 60 -11.59 -16.91 3.29
N LEU A 61 -10.42 -16.36 3.62
CA LEU A 61 -10.06 -14.96 3.35
C LEU A 61 -9.30 -14.84 2.03
N ARG A 62 -9.68 -13.87 1.18
CA ARG A 62 -8.96 -13.60 -0.08
C ARG A 62 -7.56 -13.06 0.22
N VAL A 63 -6.54 -13.82 -0.13
CA VAL A 63 -5.12 -13.43 0.04
C VAL A 63 -4.45 -13.05 -1.27
N GLY A 64 -5.04 -13.42 -2.41
CA GLY A 64 -4.46 -13.12 -3.71
C GLY A 64 -5.34 -13.58 -4.87
N GLU A 65 -4.72 -13.67 -6.04
CA GLU A 65 -5.35 -14.14 -7.26
C GLU A 65 -4.36 -14.86 -8.16
N VAL A 66 -4.88 -15.75 -9.01
CA VAL A 66 -4.08 -16.51 -9.97
C VAL A 66 -3.62 -15.60 -11.09
N LYS A 67 -2.32 -15.31 -11.17
CA LYS A 67 -1.74 -14.51 -12.26
C LYS A 67 -1.57 -15.29 -13.57
N GLN A 68 -1.12 -16.54 -13.48
CA GLN A 68 -0.80 -17.34 -14.66
C GLN A 68 -1.06 -18.83 -14.42
N ILE A 69 -1.55 -19.50 -15.45
CA ILE A 69 -1.67 -20.95 -15.55
C ILE A 69 -0.94 -21.35 -16.82
N GLY A 70 -0.06 -22.33 -16.70
CA GLY A 70 0.75 -22.85 -17.79
C GLY A 70 1.40 -24.17 -17.37
N LEU A 71 1.90 -24.89 -18.38
CA LEU A 71 2.72 -26.08 -18.20
C LEU A 71 4.19 -25.67 -17.96
#